data_AF-H2S3B9-F1
#
_entry.id   AF-H2S3B9-F1
#
_cell.length_a   1.000
_cell.length_b   1.000
_cell.length_c   1.000
_cell.angle_alpha   90.00
_cell.angle_beta   90.00
_cell.angle_gamma   90.00
#
_symmetry.space_group_name_H-M   'P 1'
#
loop_
_entity.id
_entity.type
_entity.pdbx_description
1 polymer ?
#
loop_
_entity_poly.entity_id
_entity_poly.type
_entity_poly.pdbx_seq_one_letter_code
_entity_poly.pdbx_strand_id
1 'polypeptide(L)'
;MDDRPEPEPAGAAGAAAGGEDVVDDLILEQGAVVLRGYVIERIHAEEPLLHVSSEDLGGRPEEHQDPKIKEVVEQLLKIADDLNRNVELQRLVNQVQGNCAQEVFMQVARSIFSDGINWGRVVALFHLAYRLILKALTTNHLENIRMVIGWVLQVIREQLYPWLVQQGGWAGVIQHFARWRMAAVVASVLLVGMMVYYRRSR
;
A
#
# COMPACT_ATOMS: atom_id res chain seq x y z
N MET A 1 -61.83 -25.52 31.95
CA MET A 1 -61.27 -24.19 31.71
C MET A 1 -59.88 -24.41 31.15
N ASP A 2 -59.76 -24.25 29.85
CA ASP A 2 -58.54 -24.39 29.04
C ASP A 2 -57.83 -23.03 29.07
N ASP A 3 -56.63 -22.96 29.64
CA ASP A 3 -55.83 -21.75 29.78
C ASP A 3 -54.49 -21.98 29.08
N ARG A 4 -54.47 -21.73 27.77
CA ARG A 4 -53.27 -21.68 26.94
C ARG A 4 -52.97 -20.21 26.64
N PRO A 5 -51.79 -19.70 27.00
CA PRO A 5 -51.37 -18.38 26.54
C PRO A 5 -50.97 -18.44 25.06
N GLU A 6 -51.44 -17.45 24.29
CA GLU A 6 -51.05 -17.23 22.88
C GLU A 6 -49.54 -16.94 22.76
N PRO A 7 -48.89 -17.34 21.65
CA PRO A 7 -47.49 -17.03 21.43
C PRO A 7 -47.32 -15.56 20.98
N GLU A 8 -46.42 -14.83 21.64
CA GLU A 8 -46.01 -13.49 21.23
C GLU A 8 -45.39 -13.48 19.81
N PRO A 9 -45.59 -12.41 19.02
CA PRO A 9 -44.97 -12.28 17.72
C PRO A 9 -43.47 -12.00 17.87
N ALA A 10 -42.66 -12.81 17.18
CA ALA A 10 -41.22 -12.65 17.05
C ALA A 10 -40.88 -11.24 16.54
N GLY A 11 -40.33 -10.41 17.42
CA GLY A 11 -39.71 -9.14 17.08
C GLY A 11 -38.51 -9.37 16.17
N ALA A 12 -38.66 -8.99 14.91
CA ALA A 12 -37.55 -8.79 13.99
C ALA A 12 -36.68 -7.65 14.53
N ALA A 13 -35.49 -7.99 15.04
CA ALA A 13 -34.47 -7.03 15.44
C ALA A 13 -33.21 -7.22 14.60
N GLY A 14 -33.05 -6.35 13.61
CA GLY A 14 -31.77 -5.69 13.35
C GLY A 14 -30.72 -6.44 12.54
N ALA A 15 -31.00 -6.71 11.28
CA ALA A 15 -29.94 -6.81 10.27
C ALA A 15 -29.45 -5.38 9.93
N ALA A 16 -28.46 -4.88 10.66
CA ALA A 16 -27.77 -3.63 10.33
C ALA A 16 -26.38 -3.59 10.99
N ALA A 17 -25.49 -4.51 10.62
CA ALA A 17 -24.08 -4.49 11.01
C ALA A 17 -23.21 -5.15 9.92
N GLY A 18 -23.45 -4.83 8.65
CA GLY A 18 -22.76 -5.47 7.51
C GLY A 18 -22.18 -4.48 6.50
N GLY A 19 -22.19 -3.18 6.79
CA GLY A 19 -21.67 -2.15 5.90
C GLY A 19 -20.23 -1.74 6.20
N GLU A 20 -19.83 -1.78 7.48
CA GLU A 20 -18.50 -1.37 7.94
C GLU A 20 -17.48 -2.50 7.72
N ASP A 21 -17.82 -3.73 8.11
CA ASP A 21 -16.98 -4.93 7.94
C ASP A 21 -16.64 -5.25 6.47
N VAL A 22 -17.53 -4.94 5.52
CA VAL A 22 -17.34 -5.23 4.09
C VAL A 22 -16.42 -4.20 3.41
N VAL A 23 -16.43 -2.94 3.87
CA VAL A 23 -15.53 -1.89 3.34
C VAL A 23 -14.15 -1.96 4.01
N ASP A 24 -14.11 -2.37 5.28
CA ASP A 24 -12.89 -2.67 6.02
C ASP A 24 -12.08 -3.79 5.37
N ASP A 25 -12.77 -4.78 4.79
CA ASP A 25 -12.10 -5.83 4.02
C ASP A 25 -11.52 -5.28 2.71
N LEU A 26 -12.20 -4.37 2.01
CA LEU A 26 -11.80 -3.98 0.64
C LEU A 26 -10.45 -3.24 0.58
N ILE A 27 -10.18 -2.30 1.50
CA ILE A 27 -8.88 -1.59 1.52
C ILE A 27 -7.76 -2.58 1.86
N LEU A 28 -8.02 -3.51 2.77
CA LEU A 28 -7.04 -4.50 3.19
C LEU A 28 -6.79 -5.55 2.09
N GLU A 29 -7.85 -6.06 1.46
CA GLU A 29 -7.81 -6.95 0.30
C GLU A 29 -7.02 -6.31 -0.85
N GLN A 30 -7.33 -5.04 -1.17
CA GLN A 30 -6.56 -4.28 -2.16
C GLN A 30 -5.10 -4.12 -1.75
N GLY A 31 -4.81 -3.97 -0.46
CA GLY A 31 -3.43 -3.85 0.04
C GLY A 31 -2.57 -5.05 -0.36
N ALA A 32 -3.13 -6.26 -0.35
CA ALA A 32 -2.43 -7.47 -0.76
C ALA A 32 -2.15 -7.47 -2.28
N VAL A 33 -3.14 -7.09 -3.08
CA VAL A 33 -3.03 -7.02 -4.54
C VAL A 33 -2.02 -5.94 -4.96
N VAL A 34 -2.09 -4.77 -4.34
CA VAL A 34 -1.19 -3.63 -4.60
C VAL A 34 0.25 -4.00 -4.20
N LEU A 35 0.46 -4.68 -3.07
CA LEU A 35 1.79 -5.18 -2.68
C LEU A 35 2.33 -6.18 -3.70
N ARG A 36 1.53 -7.16 -4.12
CA ARG A 36 1.97 -8.16 -5.11
C ARG A 36 2.30 -7.52 -6.45
N GLY A 37 1.47 -6.62 -6.95
CA GLY A 37 1.74 -5.85 -8.17
C GLY A 37 3.04 -5.06 -8.05
N TYR A 38 3.25 -4.36 -6.93
CA TYR A 38 4.49 -3.63 -6.67
C TYR A 38 5.72 -4.56 -6.68
N VAL A 39 5.65 -5.71 -6.02
CA VAL A 39 6.75 -6.69 -5.95
C VAL A 39 7.06 -7.25 -7.34
N ILE A 40 6.05 -7.64 -8.12
CA ILE A 40 6.23 -8.17 -9.48
C ILE A 40 6.98 -7.17 -10.35
N GLU A 41 6.53 -5.92 -10.38
CA GLU A 41 7.17 -4.86 -11.18
C GLU A 41 8.60 -4.57 -10.70
N ARG A 42 8.85 -4.57 -9.39
CA ARG A 42 10.20 -4.39 -8.84
C ARG A 42 11.15 -5.53 -9.20
N ILE A 43 10.68 -6.79 -9.10
CA ILE A 43 11.47 -7.96 -9.49
C ILE A 43 11.75 -7.91 -10.99
N HIS A 44 10.74 -7.64 -11.82
CA HIS A 44 10.92 -7.54 -13.26
C HIS A 44 11.95 -6.46 -13.66
N ALA A 45 11.98 -5.34 -12.93
CA ALA A 45 12.97 -4.28 -13.14
C ALA A 45 14.39 -4.65 -12.67
N GLU A 46 14.55 -5.43 -11.60
CA GLU A 46 15.86 -5.81 -11.02
C GLU A 46 16.43 -7.09 -11.64
N GLU A 47 15.58 -8.07 -11.93
CA GLU A 47 15.91 -9.42 -12.42
C GLU A 47 14.98 -9.81 -13.59
N PRO A 48 15.20 -9.29 -14.82
CA PRO A 48 14.26 -9.50 -15.95
C PRO A 48 14.08 -10.95 -16.38
N LEU A 49 15.00 -11.84 -16.01
CA LEU A 49 14.92 -13.27 -16.30
C LEU A 49 14.03 -14.02 -15.30
N LEU A 50 13.83 -13.46 -14.10
CA LEU A 50 13.00 -14.05 -13.05
C LEU A 50 11.54 -13.67 -13.27
N HIS A 51 10.80 -14.59 -13.91
CA HIS A 51 9.37 -14.42 -14.12
C HIS A 51 8.62 -14.74 -12.81
N VAL A 52 7.88 -13.76 -12.29
CA VAL A 52 7.06 -13.89 -11.08
C VAL A 52 5.63 -13.49 -11.39
N SER A 53 4.69 -14.38 -11.09
CA SER A 53 3.26 -14.14 -11.22
C SER A 53 2.62 -13.76 -9.87
N SER A 54 1.37 -13.31 -9.89
CA SER A 54 0.61 -13.10 -8.65
C SER A 54 0.38 -14.40 -7.88
N GLU A 55 0.30 -15.55 -8.56
CA GLU A 55 0.10 -16.87 -7.96
C GLU A 55 1.32 -17.34 -7.16
N ASP A 56 2.52 -17.05 -7.68
CA ASP A 56 3.79 -17.31 -6.98
C ASP A 56 3.87 -16.54 -5.65
N LEU A 57 3.17 -15.41 -5.58
CA LEU A 57 3.05 -14.57 -4.40
C LEU A 57 1.78 -14.86 -3.57
N GLY A 58 1.03 -15.91 -3.90
CA GLY A 58 -0.17 -16.33 -3.18
C GLY A 58 -1.44 -15.51 -3.46
N GLY A 59 -1.49 -14.79 -4.58
CA GLY A 59 -2.66 -14.06 -5.09
C GLY A 59 -3.49 -14.87 -6.11
N ARG A 60 -4.54 -14.24 -6.63
CA ARG A 60 -5.35 -14.79 -7.73
C ARG A 60 -4.67 -14.56 -9.09
N PRO A 61 -4.99 -15.35 -10.12
CA PRO A 61 -4.51 -15.08 -11.48
C PRO A 61 -4.93 -13.68 -11.95
N GLU A 62 -3.99 -12.94 -12.55
CA GLU A 62 -4.23 -11.64 -13.21
C GLU A 62 -4.88 -10.54 -12.36
N GLU A 63 -4.97 -10.68 -11.04
CA GLU A 63 -5.56 -9.65 -10.16
C GLU A 63 -4.85 -8.29 -10.23
N HIS A 64 -3.55 -8.31 -10.59
CA HIS A 64 -2.72 -7.12 -10.76
C HIS A 64 -2.91 -6.46 -12.13
N GLN A 65 -3.68 -7.09 -13.03
CA GLN A 65 -3.98 -6.55 -14.37
C GLN A 65 -5.12 -5.53 -14.36
N ASP A 66 -5.86 -5.40 -13.25
CA ASP A 66 -6.87 -4.36 -13.07
C ASP A 66 -6.26 -2.97 -13.36
N PRO A 67 -6.83 -2.17 -14.28
CA PRO A 67 -6.28 -0.88 -14.69
C PRO A 67 -6.05 0.09 -13.52
N LYS A 68 -6.94 0.07 -12.52
CA LYS A 68 -6.84 0.95 -11.35
C LYS A 68 -5.71 0.49 -10.44
N ILE A 69 -5.52 -0.83 -10.27
CA ILE A 69 -4.40 -1.38 -9.51
C ILE A 69 -3.08 -1.03 -10.19
N LYS A 70 -2.99 -1.20 -11.51
CA LYS A 70 -1.81 -0.80 -12.30
C LYS A 70 -1.46 0.66 -12.07
N GLU A 71 -2.44 1.56 -12.19
CA GLU A 71 -2.18 2.99 -12.00
C GLU A 71 -1.69 3.30 -10.57
N VAL A 72 -2.28 2.67 -9.54
CA VAL A 72 -1.81 2.79 -8.15
C VAL A 72 -0.35 2.31 -8.03
N VAL A 73 -0.05 1.11 -8.52
CA VAL A 73 1.29 0.51 -8.46
C VAL A 73 2.30 1.40 -9.18
N GLU A 74 1.98 1.91 -10.37
CA GLU A 74 2.82 2.83 -11.12
C GLU A 74 3.16 4.10 -10.32
N GLN A 75 2.19 4.69 -9.60
CA GLN A 75 2.48 5.86 -8.76
C GLN A 75 3.39 5.49 -7.58
N LEU A 76 3.18 4.33 -6.95
CA LEU A 76 4.05 3.85 -5.86
C LEU A 76 5.48 3.59 -6.35
N LEU A 77 5.64 3.06 -7.56
CA LEU A 77 6.94 2.85 -8.19
C LEU A 77 7.67 4.17 -8.47
N LYS A 78 6.97 5.21 -8.95
CA LYS A 78 7.56 6.55 -9.11
C LYS A 78 8.10 7.11 -7.79
N ILE A 79 7.34 6.97 -6.71
CA ILE A 79 7.81 7.35 -5.37
C ILE A 79 9.03 6.52 -4.97
N ALA A 80 9.03 5.22 -5.27
CA ALA A 80 10.15 4.33 -4.94
C ALA A 80 11.43 4.75 -5.68
N ASP A 81 11.34 5.14 -6.94
CA ASP A 81 12.49 5.60 -7.73
C ASP A 81 13.05 6.93 -7.22
N ASP A 82 12.19 7.82 -6.72
CA ASP A 82 12.60 9.04 -6.02
C ASP A 82 13.26 8.74 -4.66
N LEU A 83 12.71 7.75 -3.92
CA LEU A 83 13.18 7.37 -2.59
C LEU A 83 14.47 6.55 -2.63
N ASN A 84 14.69 5.70 -3.63
CA ASN A 84 15.87 4.84 -3.73
C ASN A 84 17.18 5.63 -3.91
N ARG A 85 17.08 6.94 -4.16
CA ARG A 85 18.19 7.90 -4.09
C ARG A 85 18.61 8.22 -2.64
N ASN A 86 17.87 7.77 -1.63
CA ASN A 86 18.10 8.04 -0.21
C ASN A 86 18.80 6.87 0.50
N VAL A 87 20.02 7.13 1.01
CA VAL A 87 20.92 6.16 1.66
C VAL A 87 20.33 5.58 2.96
N GLU A 88 19.43 6.29 3.63
CA GLU A 88 18.87 5.87 4.92
C GLU A 88 17.93 4.66 4.79
N LEU A 89 17.17 4.58 3.68
CA LEU A 89 16.34 3.43 3.37
C LEU A 89 17.19 2.15 3.21
N GLN A 90 18.31 2.26 2.49
CA GLN A 90 19.24 1.15 2.28
C GLN A 90 19.84 0.64 3.59
N ARG A 91 20.13 1.55 4.53
CA ARG A 91 20.59 1.19 5.87
C ARG A 91 19.54 0.42 6.67
N LEU A 92 18.27 0.83 6.63
CA LEU A 92 17.18 0.13 7.32
C LEU A 92 16.91 -1.26 6.72
N VAL A 93 16.97 -1.39 5.39
CA VAL A 93 16.83 -2.68 4.70
C VAL A 93 17.93 -3.66 5.11
N ASN A 94 19.18 -3.21 5.22
CA ASN A 94 20.30 -4.06 5.62
C ASN A 94 20.23 -4.56 7.07
N GLN A 95 19.44 -3.91 7.94
CA GLN A 95 19.24 -4.35 9.33
C GLN A 95 18.32 -5.58 9.45
N VAL A 96 17.56 -5.94 8.41
CA VAL A 96 16.56 -7.02 8.46
C VAL A 96 17.15 -8.41 8.17
N GLN A 97 18.44 -8.63 8.42
CA GLN A 97 19.07 -9.94 8.26
C GLN A 97 19.22 -10.65 9.62
N GLY A 98 18.33 -11.61 9.93
CA GLY A 98 18.46 -12.44 11.14
C GLY A 98 17.26 -13.34 11.46
N ASN A 99 17.47 -14.25 12.41
CA ASN A 99 16.61 -15.39 12.76
C ASN A 99 15.27 -15.00 13.45
N CYS A 100 14.98 -13.70 13.56
CA CYS A 100 13.74 -13.12 14.11
C CYS A 100 13.14 -12.12 13.11
N ALA A 101 13.01 -12.52 11.83
CA ALA A 101 12.64 -11.63 10.73
C ALA A 101 11.31 -10.88 10.94
N GLN A 102 10.31 -11.50 11.57
CA GLN A 102 9.03 -10.85 11.86
C GLN A 102 9.18 -9.71 12.88
N GLU A 103 9.83 -9.96 14.03
CA GLU A 103 9.99 -8.95 15.07
C GLU A 103 10.78 -7.75 14.57
N VAL A 104 11.86 -8.03 13.82
CA VAL A 104 12.68 -6.98 13.20
C VAL A 104 11.86 -6.22 12.16
N PHE A 105 11.11 -6.90 11.29
CA PHE A 105 10.24 -6.25 10.32
C PHE A 105 9.22 -5.32 11.00
N MET A 106 8.54 -5.80 12.04
CA MET A 106 7.55 -5.02 12.79
C MET A 106 8.18 -3.85 13.52
N GLN A 107 9.40 -4.01 14.06
CA GLN A 107 10.13 -2.92 14.69
C GLN A 107 10.51 -1.84 13.67
N VAL A 108 11.00 -2.24 12.50
CA VAL A 108 11.32 -1.30 11.42
C VAL A 108 10.06 -0.60 10.92
N ALA A 109 8.95 -1.33 10.73
CA ALA A 109 7.66 -0.73 10.36
C ALA A 109 7.20 0.33 11.38
N ARG A 110 7.23 0.01 12.69
CA ARG A 110 6.92 0.98 13.76
C ARG A 110 7.82 2.22 13.69
N SER A 111 9.11 2.04 13.42
CA SER A 111 10.07 3.14 13.27
C SER A 111 9.76 4.01 12.05
N ILE A 112 9.42 3.40 10.90
CA ILE A 112 9.08 4.12 9.67
C ILE A 112 7.92 5.09 9.88
N PHE A 113 6.93 4.71 10.70
CA PHE A 113 5.70 5.47 10.91
C PHE A 113 5.67 6.28 12.22
N SER A 114 6.75 6.32 13.01
CA SER A 114 6.76 6.95 14.34
C SER A 114 6.32 8.41 14.33
N ASP A 115 6.70 9.14 13.28
CA ASP A 115 6.44 10.58 13.17
C ASP A 115 5.30 10.90 12.19
N GLY A 116 4.48 9.90 11.84
CA GLY A 116 3.35 10.04 10.92
C GLY A 116 3.44 9.21 9.64
N ILE A 117 2.39 9.29 8.82
CA ILE A 117 2.21 8.44 7.64
C ILE A 117 2.16 9.32 6.38
N ASN A 118 2.89 8.91 5.35
CA ASN A 118 2.82 9.46 4.00
C ASN A 118 3.13 8.35 2.97
N TRP A 119 2.82 8.60 1.70
CA TRP A 119 3.04 7.61 0.63
C TRP A 119 4.50 7.18 0.48
N GLY A 120 5.48 8.05 0.76
CA GLY A 120 6.90 7.70 0.78
C GLY A 120 7.24 6.65 1.84
N ARG A 121 6.68 6.78 3.04
CA ARG A 121 6.83 5.80 4.14
C ARG A 121 6.11 4.48 3.84
N VAL A 122 4.93 4.53 3.22
CA VAL A 122 4.22 3.33 2.73
C VAL A 122 5.09 2.59 1.70
N VAL A 123 5.69 3.31 0.77
CA VAL A 123 6.61 2.75 -0.22
C VAL A 123 7.88 2.18 0.42
N ALA A 124 8.41 2.81 1.47
CA ALA A 124 9.55 2.26 2.23
C ALA A 124 9.23 0.87 2.83
N LEU A 125 8.05 0.72 3.43
CA LEU A 125 7.56 -0.57 3.93
C LEU A 125 7.43 -1.61 2.82
N PHE A 126 6.86 -1.22 1.67
CA PHE A 126 6.69 -2.09 0.51
C PHE A 126 8.04 -2.53 -0.07
N HIS A 127 8.99 -1.60 -0.14
CA HIS A 127 10.33 -1.89 -0.61
C HIS A 127 11.06 -2.86 0.32
N LEU A 128 10.89 -2.71 1.65
CA LEU A 128 11.42 -3.67 2.61
C LEU A 128 10.85 -5.08 2.39
N ALA A 129 9.52 -5.19 2.23
CA ALA A 129 8.85 -6.45 1.95
C ALA A 129 9.31 -7.07 0.62
N TYR A 130 9.45 -6.27 -0.43
CA TYR A 130 10.00 -6.68 -1.72
C TYR A 130 11.38 -7.36 -1.58
N ARG A 131 12.31 -6.76 -0.82
CA ARG A 131 13.65 -7.34 -0.64
C ARG A 131 13.61 -8.69 0.09
N LEU A 132 12.71 -8.84 1.06
CA LEU A 132 12.52 -10.12 1.76
C LEU A 132 11.89 -11.18 0.84
N ILE A 133 10.91 -10.80 0.03
CA ILE A 133 10.26 -11.70 -0.93
C ILE A 133 11.24 -12.14 -2.02
N LEU A 134 12.02 -11.23 -2.59
CA LEU A 134 13.06 -11.57 -3.58
C LEU A 134 14.10 -12.53 -2.99
N LYS A 135 14.51 -12.32 -1.73
CA LYS A 135 15.40 -13.25 -1.02
C LYS A 135 14.74 -14.62 -0.83
N ALA A 136 13.47 -14.68 -0.47
CA ALA A 136 12.73 -15.93 -0.33
C ALA A 136 12.61 -16.70 -1.65
N LEU A 137 12.33 -16.00 -2.76
CA LEU A 137 12.27 -16.58 -4.11
C LEU A 137 13.62 -17.16 -4.54
N THR A 138 14.69 -16.40 -4.38
CA THR A 138 16.05 -16.82 -4.79
C THR A 138 16.65 -17.91 -3.91
N THR A 139 16.14 -18.11 -2.70
CA THR A 139 16.55 -19.18 -1.78
C THR A 139 15.57 -20.34 -1.71
N ASN A 140 14.51 -20.34 -2.53
CA ASN A 140 13.47 -21.36 -2.63
C ASN A 140 12.70 -21.64 -1.32
N HIS A 141 12.44 -20.59 -0.53
CA HIS A 141 11.66 -20.65 0.71
C HIS A 141 10.29 -19.98 0.53
N LEU A 142 9.41 -20.58 -0.28
CA LEU A 142 8.15 -19.96 -0.72
C LEU A 142 7.16 -19.71 0.44
N GLU A 143 7.23 -20.49 1.52
CA GLU A 143 6.47 -20.27 2.74
C GLU A 143 6.74 -18.90 3.38
N ASN A 144 7.98 -18.39 3.23
CA ASN A 144 8.35 -17.08 3.74
C ASN A 144 7.64 -15.94 3.00
N ILE A 145 7.28 -16.14 1.72
CA ILE A 145 6.60 -15.11 0.91
C ILE A 145 5.23 -14.79 1.53
N ARG A 146 4.45 -15.83 1.85
CA ARG A 146 3.13 -15.67 2.49
C ARG A 146 3.23 -15.03 3.86
N MET A 147 4.26 -15.38 4.63
CA MET A 147 4.51 -14.76 5.95
C MET A 147 4.82 -13.27 5.81
N VAL A 148 5.70 -12.87 4.89
CA VAL A 148 6.05 -11.45 4.66
C VAL A 148 4.83 -10.65 4.22
N ILE A 149 4.02 -11.16 3.30
CA ILE A 149 2.76 -10.52 2.89
C ILE A 149 1.82 -10.37 4.10
N GLY A 150 1.68 -11.42 4.91
CA GLY A 150 0.90 -11.39 6.14
C GLY A 150 1.37 -10.30 7.11
N TRP A 151 2.68 -10.12 7.29
CA TRP A 151 3.23 -9.06 8.12
C TRP A 151 2.90 -7.66 7.59
N VAL A 152 2.99 -7.45 6.28
CA VAL A 152 2.62 -6.16 5.67
C VAL A 152 1.12 -5.89 5.86
N LEU A 153 0.27 -6.89 5.66
CA LEU A 153 -1.17 -6.75 5.88
C LEU A 153 -1.51 -6.48 7.34
N GLN A 154 -0.76 -7.06 8.28
CA GLN A 154 -0.89 -6.74 9.69
C GLN A 154 -0.54 -5.26 9.95
N VAL A 155 0.57 -4.75 9.40
CA VAL A 155 0.92 -3.32 9.52
C VAL A 155 -0.13 -2.43 8.87
N ILE A 156 -0.66 -2.82 7.70
CA ILE A 156 -1.75 -2.08 7.04
C ILE A 156 -2.96 -2.00 7.96
N ARG A 157 -3.43 -3.14 8.49
CA ARG A 157 -4.59 -3.21 9.37
C ARG A 157 -4.40 -2.40 10.66
N GLU A 158 -3.25 -2.55 11.32
CA GLU A 158 -3.02 -1.99 12.66
C GLU A 158 -2.60 -0.51 12.64
N GLN A 159 -1.94 -0.05 11.57
CA GLN A 159 -1.33 1.30 11.55
C GLN A 159 -1.82 2.15 10.39
N LEU A 160 -1.86 1.59 9.17
CA LEU A 160 -2.13 2.39 7.97
C LEU A 160 -3.62 2.56 7.69
N TYR A 161 -4.46 1.66 8.18
CA TYR A 161 -5.87 1.59 7.82
C TYR A 161 -6.62 2.91 8.04
N PRO A 162 -6.58 3.54 9.24
CA PRO A 162 -7.29 4.80 9.45
C PRO A 162 -6.82 5.92 8.52
N TRP A 163 -5.53 5.95 8.22
CA TRP A 163 -4.96 6.93 7.30
C TRP A 163 -5.35 6.66 5.85
N LEU A 164 -5.33 5.39 5.41
CA LEU A 164 -5.76 4.99 4.06
C LEU A 164 -7.22 5.36 3.81
N VAL A 165 -8.10 5.15 4.80
CA VAL A 165 -9.50 5.60 4.74
C VAL A 165 -9.58 7.11 4.49
N GLN A 166 -8.79 7.92 5.20
CA GLN A 166 -8.74 9.38 5.00
C GLN A 166 -8.21 9.78 3.62
N GLN A 167 -7.37 8.95 2.99
CA GLN A 167 -6.90 9.16 1.61
C GLN A 167 -7.93 8.71 0.55
N GLY A 168 -9.04 8.09 0.92
CA GLY A 168 -9.99 7.48 -0.01
C GLY A 168 -9.52 6.12 -0.54
N GLY A 169 -8.73 5.39 0.26
CA GLY A 169 -8.13 4.10 -0.09
C GLY A 169 -6.85 4.25 -0.92
N TRP A 170 -6.43 3.16 -1.56
CA TRP A 170 -5.19 3.10 -2.34
C TRP A 170 -5.16 4.05 -3.54
N ALA A 171 -6.32 4.37 -4.12
CA ALA A 171 -6.44 5.36 -5.19
C ALA A 171 -6.04 6.79 -4.75
N GLY A 172 -5.93 7.05 -3.45
CA GLY A 172 -5.47 8.32 -2.90
C GLY A 172 -4.06 8.71 -3.37
N VAL A 173 -3.19 7.73 -3.69
CA VAL A 173 -1.84 8.02 -4.23
C VAL A 173 -1.90 8.73 -5.58
N ILE A 174 -2.86 8.35 -6.44
CA ILE A 174 -3.07 8.95 -7.77
C ILE A 174 -3.51 10.41 -7.60
N GLN A 175 -4.46 10.64 -6.69
CA GLN A 175 -4.95 11.99 -6.40
C GLN A 175 -3.85 12.88 -5.82
N HIS A 176 -2.97 12.31 -4.99
CA HIS A 176 -1.83 13.02 -4.43
C HIS A 176 -0.93 13.58 -5.54
N PHE A 177 -0.51 12.74 -6.50
CA PHE A 177 0.29 13.18 -7.64
C PHE A 177 -0.45 14.19 -8.53
N ALA A 178 -1.75 13.99 -8.79
CA ALA A 178 -2.54 14.92 -9.58
C ALA A 178 -2.58 16.33 -8.95
N ARG A 179 -2.74 16.40 -7.62
CA ARG A 179 -2.72 17.66 -6.87
C ARG A 179 -1.38 18.39 -6.98
N TRP A 180 -0.26 17.69 -6.78
CA TRP A 180 1.08 18.29 -6.92
C TRP A 180 1.35 18.79 -8.33
N ARG A 181 0.97 18.00 -9.34
CA ARG A 181 1.09 18.40 -10.74
C ARG A 181 0.31 19.67 -11.03
N MET A 182 -0.93 19.77 -10.54
CA MET A 182 -1.76 20.98 -10.69
C MET A 182 -1.11 22.19 -10.00
N ALA A 183 -0.63 22.01 -8.77
CA ALA A 183 0.05 23.07 -8.02
C ALA A 183 1.30 23.60 -8.77
N ALA A 184 2.11 22.69 -9.33
CA ALA A 184 3.29 23.06 -10.12
C ALA A 184 2.94 23.84 -11.39
N VAL A 185 1.87 23.45 -12.10
CA VAL A 185 1.38 24.18 -13.27
C VAL A 185 0.94 25.59 -12.88
N VAL A 186 0.13 25.73 -11.82
CA VAL A 186 -0.33 27.04 -11.34
C VAL A 186 0.85 27.93 -10.94
N ALA A 187 1.81 27.40 -10.18
CA ALA A 187 3.02 28.13 -9.80
C ALA A 187 3.82 28.58 -11.03
N SER A 188 3.94 27.72 -12.05
CA SER A 188 4.65 28.04 -13.29
C SER A 188 3.96 29.18 -14.06
N VAL A 189 2.62 29.15 -14.15
CA VAL A 189 1.85 30.24 -14.79
C VAL A 189 2.02 31.55 -14.04
N LEU A 190 1.99 31.53 -12.70
CA LEU A 190 2.22 32.72 -11.87
C LEU A 190 3.63 33.29 -12.07
N LEU A 191 4.65 32.42 -12.11
CA LEU A 191 6.04 32.83 -12.36
C LEU A 191 6.21 33.46 -13.75
N VAL A 192 5.63 32.86 -14.79
CA VAL A 192 5.67 33.42 -16.16
C VAL A 192 4.94 34.77 -16.19
N GLY A 193 3.75 34.86 -15.56
CA GLY A 193 3.00 36.11 -15.45
C GLY A 193 3.78 37.21 -14.75
N MET A 194 4.44 36.89 -13.63
CA MET A 194 5.28 37.82 -12.88
C MET A 194 6.51 38.25 -13.71
N MET A 195 7.15 37.33 -14.42
CA MET A 195 8.28 37.64 -15.29
C MET A 195 7.88 38.59 -16.43
N VAL A 196 6.73 38.34 -17.08
CA VAL A 196 6.20 39.20 -18.15
C VAL A 196 5.84 40.58 -17.62
N TYR A 197 5.18 40.64 -16.46
CA TYR A 197 4.84 41.91 -15.81
C TYR A 197 6.10 42.73 -15.53
N TYR A 198 7.11 42.12 -14.89
CA TYR A 198 8.36 42.79 -14.55
C TYR A 198 9.15 43.25 -15.78
N ARG A 199 9.13 42.48 -16.87
CA ARG A 199 9.73 42.87 -18.16
C ARG A 199 9.01 44.02 -18.83
N ARG A 200 7.70 44.18 -18.61
CA ARG A 200 6.89 45.25 -19.20
C ARG A 200 6.90 46.53 -18.38
N SER A 201 7.16 46.44 -17.07
CA SER A 201 7.29 47.59 -16.17
C SER A 201 8.71 48.17 -16.09
N ARG A 202 9.65 47.63 -16.87
CA ARG A 202 11.01 48.16 -17.09
C ARG A 202 11.07 48.80 -18.47
#